data_AF-A0A838EIL5-F1
#
_entry.id   AF-A0A838EIL5-F1
#
_cell.length_a   1.000
_cell.length_b   1.000
_cell.length_c   1.000
_cell.angle_alpha   90.00
_cell.angle_beta   90.00
_cell.angle_gamma   90.00
#
_symmetry.space_group_name_H-M   'P 1'
#
loop_
_entity.id
_entity.type
_entity.pdbx_description
1 polymer ?
#
loop_
_entity_poly.entity_id
_entity_poly.type
_entity_poly.pdbx_seq_one_letter_code
_entity_poly.pdbx_strand_id
1 'polypeptide(L)'
;MDILYLVDRLENLIASSRRMPLVNQIILKETDILPIIEQMRTSIPDEVKQARRIIQEKERIIAQAQAEASNLLARANEESERAINREGLLHSAEERSKKLLWQAEEQANTLIQQAEEQGEHLKGDADAYVMETLRNLREHLTGVETDVSRTILSIERGLESMEQQQAGSHDVDENGRENADYEEPEAEEKRPMQPLPRRASLAVDTMGGPTFP
;
A
#
# COMPACT_ATOMS: atom_id res chain seq x y z
N MET A 1 -33.87 38.36 -62.10
CA MET A 1 -33.52 38.31 -63.54
C MET A 1 -32.02 38.33 -63.58
N ASP A 2 -31.39 37.38 -64.27
CA ASP A 2 -29.93 37.26 -64.26
C ASP A 2 -29.29 38.45 -65.00
N ILE A 3 -28.19 38.99 -64.47
CA ILE A 3 -27.37 40.00 -65.13
C ILE A 3 -26.96 39.52 -66.53
N LEU A 4 -26.66 38.22 -66.67
CA LEU A 4 -26.28 37.59 -67.92
C LEU A 4 -27.40 37.70 -68.96
N TYR A 5 -28.65 37.47 -68.54
CA TYR A 5 -29.80 37.60 -69.43
C TYR A 5 -30.00 39.04 -69.93
N LEU A 6 -29.73 40.06 -69.10
CA LEU A 6 -29.83 41.46 -69.53
C LEU A 6 -28.71 41.85 -70.49
N VAL A 7 -27.51 41.32 -70.28
CA VAL A 7 -26.36 41.48 -71.19
C VAL A 7 -26.65 40.80 -72.53
N ASP A 8 -27.13 39.56 -72.52
CA ASP A 8 -27.49 38.82 -73.73
C ASP A 8 -28.61 39.54 -74.50
N ARG A 9 -29.60 40.08 -73.80
CA ARG A 9 -30.69 40.85 -74.42
C ARG A 9 -30.18 42.15 -75.04
N LEU A 10 -29.26 42.84 -74.37
CA LEU A 10 -28.60 44.04 -74.90
C LEU A 10 -27.76 43.71 -76.14
N GLU A 11 -26.99 42.63 -76.10
CA GLU A 11 -26.18 42.15 -77.22
C GLU A 11 -27.05 41.82 -78.43
N ASN A 12 -28.15 41.08 -78.22
CA ASN A 12 -29.11 40.76 -79.28
C ASN A 12 -29.78 42.01 -79.86
N LEU A 13 -30.08 43.01 -79.02
CA LEU A 13 -30.63 44.30 -79.48
C LEU A 13 -29.62 45.06 -80.35
N ILE A 14 -28.34 45.04 -79.98
CA ILE A 14 -27.26 45.65 -80.75
C ILE A 14 -27.01 44.85 -82.05
N ALA A 15 -27.07 43.52 -82.03
CA ALA A 15 -26.86 42.68 -83.20
C ALA A 15 -27.97 42.83 -84.26
N SER A 16 -29.22 43.00 -83.82
CA SER A 16 -30.41 43.16 -84.68
C SER A 16 -30.65 44.59 -85.17
N SER A 17 -29.82 45.54 -84.73
CA SER A 17 -29.96 46.96 -85.03
C SER A 17 -29.62 47.31 -86.49
N ARG A 18 -30.23 48.39 -87.00
CA ARG A 18 -29.97 48.87 -88.36
C ARG A 18 -28.64 49.64 -88.39
N ARG A 19 -27.68 49.13 -89.16
CA ARG A 19 -26.39 49.80 -89.43
C ARG A 19 -26.54 50.81 -90.56
N MET A 20 -25.90 51.96 -90.41
CA MET A 20 -25.88 52.99 -91.44
C MET A 20 -24.78 52.69 -92.47
N PRO A 21 -25.07 52.67 -93.78
CA PRO A 21 -24.02 52.61 -94.79
C PRO A 21 -23.19 53.91 -94.73
N LEU A 22 -21.88 53.81 -94.93
CA LEU A 22 -20.89 54.90 -94.89
C LEU A 22 -20.51 55.48 -93.52
N VAL A 23 -21.25 55.19 -92.45
CA VAL A 23 -20.91 55.64 -91.09
C VAL A 23 -20.89 54.43 -90.17
N ASN A 24 -19.84 54.27 -89.36
CA ASN A 24 -19.75 53.17 -88.37
C ASN A 24 -20.69 53.43 -87.16
N GLN A 25 -21.98 53.67 -87.44
CA GLN A 25 -23.01 54.01 -86.48
C GLN A 25 -24.18 53.03 -86.58
N ILE A 26 -24.83 52.86 -85.44
CA ILE A 26 -25.96 51.96 -85.23
C ILE A 26 -27.16 52.80 -84.81
N ILE A 27 -28.33 52.54 -85.42
CA ILE A 27 -29.59 53.16 -85.00
C ILE A 27 -30.32 52.20 -84.06
N LEU A 28 -30.55 52.66 -82.82
CA LEU A 28 -31.34 51.97 -81.81
C LEU A 28 -32.58 52.80 -81.45
N LYS A 29 -33.69 52.13 -81.19
CA LYS A 29 -34.88 52.78 -80.65
C LYS A 29 -34.72 52.96 -79.16
N GLU A 30 -34.93 54.19 -78.70
CA GLU A 30 -34.91 54.56 -77.29
C GLU A 30 -35.85 53.70 -76.44
N THR A 31 -37.03 53.36 -76.97
CA THR A 31 -38.04 52.51 -76.33
C THR A 31 -37.57 51.10 -76.00
N ASP A 32 -36.58 50.59 -76.74
CA ASP A 32 -36.13 49.20 -76.64
C ASP A 32 -34.88 49.08 -75.75
N ILE A 33 -34.02 50.11 -75.75
CA ILE A 33 -32.76 50.14 -74.99
C ILE A 33 -32.94 50.63 -73.55
N LEU A 34 -33.75 51.67 -73.32
CA LEU A 34 -33.90 52.26 -72.00
C LEU A 34 -34.43 51.29 -70.94
N PRO A 35 -35.43 50.41 -71.23
CA PRO A 35 -35.89 49.44 -70.24
C PRO A 35 -34.81 48.46 -69.80
N ILE A 36 -33.91 48.06 -70.72
CA ILE A 36 -32.80 47.15 -70.42
C ILE A 36 -31.80 47.85 -69.50
N ILE A 37 -31.44 49.10 -69.80
CA ILE A 37 -30.53 49.90 -68.97
C ILE A 37 -31.11 50.14 -67.57
N GLU A 38 -32.39 50.50 -67.48
CA GLU A 38 -33.07 50.74 -66.20
C GLU A 38 -33.12 49.48 -65.33
N GLN A 39 -33.38 48.34 -65.98
CA GLN A 39 -33.39 47.05 -65.31
C GLN A 39 -31.98 46.63 -64.86
N MET A 40 -30.95 46.85 -65.68
CA MET A 40 -29.54 46.64 -65.29
C MET A 40 -29.14 47.55 -64.13
N ARG A 41 -29.58 48.81 -64.13
CA ARG A 41 -29.31 49.76 -63.04
C ARG A 41 -29.87 49.32 -61.69
N THR A 42 -31.00 48.60 -61.72
CA THR A 42 -31.67 48.13 -60.51
C THR A 42 -31.15 46.77 -60.04
N SER A 43 -30.95 45.82 -60.96
CA SER A 43 -30.52 44.45 -60.64
C SER A 43 -29.05 44.39 -60.22
N ILE A 44 -28.14 44.87 -61.08
CA ILE A 44 -26.70 44.67 -60.93
C ILE A 44 -26.16 45.06 -59.55
N PRO A 45 -26.53 46.22 -58.97
CA PRO A 45 -26.05 46.60 -57.64
C PRO A 45 -26.48 45.61 -56.55
N ASP A 46 -27.66 45.02 -56.68
CA ASP A 46 -28.20 44.08 -55.70
C ASP A 46 -27.56 42.70 -55.83
N GLU A 47 -27.30 42.21 -57.05
CA GLU A 47 -26.52 40.98 -57.24
C GLU A 47 -25.08 41.14 -56.74
N VAL A 48 -24.44 42.28 -56.96
CA VAL A 48 -23.09 42.57 -56.44
C VAL A 48 -23.08 42.64 -54.92
N LYS A 49 -24.08 43.26 -54.29
CA LYS A 49 -24.21 43.26 -52.82
C LYS A 49 -24.39 41.85 -52.28
N GLN A 50 -25.22 41.03 -52.93
CA GLN A 50 -25.45 39.64 -52.53
C GLN A 50 -24.17 38.82 -52.66
N ALA A 51 -23.44 38.94 -53.76
CA ALA A 51 -22.16 38.27 -53.96
C ALA A 51 -21.15 38.66 -52.86
N ARG A 52 -21.04 39.96 -52.52
CA ARG A 52 -20.18 40.42 -51.42
C ARG A 52 -20.58 39.83 -50.08
N ARG A 53 -21.89 39.74 -49.77
CA ARG A 53 -22.38 39.10 -48.54
C ARG A 53 -22.03 37.62 -48.49
N ILE A 54 -22.17 36.90 -49.61
CA ILE A 54 -21.81 35.48 -49.70
C ILE A 54 -20.31 35.29 -49.46
N ILE A 55 -19.47 36.15 -50.03
CA ILE A 55 -18.01 36.09 -49.82
C ILE A 55 -17.67 36.33 -48.34
N GLN A 56 -18.25 37.36 -47.73
CA GLN A 56 -18.04 37.65 -46.30
C GLN A 56 -18.50 36.49 -45.40
N GLU A 57 -19.66 35.91 -45.70
CA GLU A 57 -20.17 34.78 -44.93
C GLU A 57 -19.31 33.53 -45.12
N LYS A 58 -18.84 33.27 -46.35
CA LYS A 58 -17.88 32.20 -46.63
C LYS A 58 -16.59 32.39 -45.82
N GLU A 59 -16.03 33.59 -45.82
CA GLU A 59 -14.83 33.91 -45.03
C GLU A 59 -15.07 33.69 -43.53
N ARG A 60 -16.23 34.12 -43.02
CA ARG A 60 -16.64 33.89 -41.64
C ARG A 60 -16.73 32.40 -41.30
N ILE A 61 -17.36 31.60 -42.15
CA ILE A 61 -17.49 30.16 -41.99
C ILE A 61 -16.12 29.49 -42.00
N ILE A 62 -15.23 29.87 -42.93
CA ILE A 62 -13.87 29.31 -43.00
C ILE A 62 -13.09 29.65 -41.72
N ALA A 63 -13.14 30.89 -41.26
CA ALA A 63 -12.46 31.31 -40.03
C ALA A 63 -13.00 30.55 -38.81
N GLN A 64 -14.32 30.39 -38.72
CA GLN A 64 -14.94 29.61 -37.65
C GLN A 64 -14.53 28.14 -37.70
N ALA A 65 -14.57 27.50 -38.87
CA ALA A 65 -14.16 26.11 -39.05
C ALA A 65 -12.68 25.90 -38.70
N GLN A 66 -11.80 26.84 -39.06
CA GLN A 66 -10.38 26.80 -38.70
C GLN A 66 -10.18 26.93 -37.18
N ALA A 67 -10.91 27.84 -36.52
CA ALA A 67 -10.86 27.99 -35.07
C ALA A 67 -11.38 26.72 -34.36
N GLU A 68 -12.48 26.13 -34.83
CA GLU A 68 -13.02 24.88 -34.30
C GLU A 68 -12.06 23.71 -34.50
N ALA A 69 -11.45 23.58 -35.68
CA ALA A 69 -10.44 22.56 -35.95
C ALA A 69 -9.21 22.71 -35.05
N SER A 70 -8.73 23.93 -34.86
CA SER A 70 -7.63 24.25 -33.92
C SER A 70 -7.99 23.85 -32.49
N ASN A 71 -9.20 24.19 -32.04
CA ASN A 71 -9.67 23.83 -30.69
C ASN A 71 -9.82 22.31 -30.52
N LEU A 72 -10.32 21.61 -31.54
CA LEU A 72 -10.45 20.17 -31.52
C LEU A 72 -9.08 19.48 -31.43
N LEU A 73 -8.11 19.93 -32.23
CA LEU A 73 -6.75 19.41 -32.18
C LEU A 73 -6.07 19.67 -30.82
N ALA A 74 -6.26 20.86 -30.25
CA ALA A 74 -5.74 21.18 -28.92
C ALA A 74 -6.31 20.24 -27.85
N ARG A 75 -7.63 19.99 -27.86
CA ARG A 75 -8.29 19.06 -26.93
C ARG A 75 -7.82 17.62 -27.13
N ALA A 76 -7.72 17.16 -28.38
CA ALA A 76 -7.26 15.81 -28.69
C ALA A 76 -5.82 15.57 -28.21
N ASN A 77 -4.93 16.57 -28.38
CA ASN A 77 -3.56 16.49 -27.86
C ASN A 77 -3.54 16.44 -26.33
N GLU A 78 -4.32 17.28 -25.67
CA GLU A 78 -4.40 17.31 -24.21
C GLU A 78 -4.95 15.98 -23.63
N GLU A 79 -5.98 15.41 -24.27
CA GLU A 79 -6.50 14.09 -23.91
C GLU A 79 -5.49 12.97 -24.16
N SER A 80 -4.75 13.02 -25.28
CA SER A 80 -3.70 12.05 -25.58
C SER A 80 -2.57 12.12 -24.56
N GLU A 81 -2.11 13.31 -24.19
CA GLU A 81 -1.08 13.50 -23.17
C GLU A 81 -1.55 12.97 -21.80
N ARG A 82 -2.80 13.25 -21.41
CA ARG A 82 -3.39 12.69 -20.19
C ARG A 82 -3.45 11.17 -20.23
N ALA A 83 -3.83 10.58 -21.36
CA ALA A 83 -3.91 9.13 -21.52
C ALA A 83 -2.53 8.47 -21.38
N ILE A 84 -1.51 9.01 -22.06
CA ILE A 84 -0.12 8.53 -21.97
C ILE A 84 0.40 8.64 -20.53
N ASN A 85 0.18 9.77 -19.87
CA ASN A 85 0.59 9.96 -18.47
C ASN A 85 -0.11 8.97 -17.53
N ARG A 86 -1.39 8.70 -17.75
CA ARG A 86 -2.16 7.73 -16.97
C ARG A 86 -1.66 6.31 -17.18
N GLU A 87 -1.37 5.93 -18.42
CA GLU A 87 -0.81 4.63 -18.77
C GLU A 87 0.58 4.45 -18.15
N GLY A 88 1.44 5.46 -18.25
CA GLY A 88 2.77 5.47 -17.62
C GLY A 88 2.69 5.33 -16.10
N LEU A 89 1.76 6.05 -15.45
CA LEU A 89 1.51 5.92 -14.02
C LEU A 89 1.03 4.52 -13.64
N LEU A 90 0.11 3.95 -14.43
CA LEU A 90 -0.44 2.62 -14.17
C LEU A 90 0.63 1.54 -14.35
N HIS A 91 1.44 1.62 -15.39
CA HIS A 91 2.57 0.72 -15.60
C HIS A 91 3.59 0.80 -14.44
N SER A 92 3.95 2.01 -14.01
CA SER A 92 4.84 2.22 -12.86
C SER A 92 4.25 1.66 -11.56
N ALA A 93 2.94 1.83 -11.34
CA ALA A 93 2.25 1.27 -10.18
C ALA A 93 2.23 -0.26 -10.21
N GLU A 94 2.01 -0.88 -11.38
CA GLU A 94 2.06 -2.33 -11.56
C GLU A 94 3.47 -2.88 -11.29
N GLU A 95 4.51 -2.24 -11.83
CA GLU A 95 5.90 -2.63 -11.59
C GLU A 95 6.26 -2.55 -10.10
N ARG A 96 5.88 -1.44 -9.44
CA ARG A 96 6.09 -1.27 -8.00
C ARG A 96 5.34 -2.30 -7.17
N SER A 97 4.10 -2.61 -7.56
CA SER A 97 3.28 -3.64 -6.91
C SER A 97 3.92 -5.03 -7.02
N LYS A 98 4.37 -5.41 -8.22
CA LYS A 98 5.10 -6.68 -8.46
C LYS A 98 6.36 -6.76 -7.62
N LYS A 99 7.14 -5.68 -7.55
CA LYS A 99 8.34 -5.61 -6.71
C LYS A 99 8.02 -5.79 -5.24
N LEU A 100 6.97 -5.14 -4.74
CA LEU A 100 6.54 -5.25 -3.34
C LEU A 100 6.06 -6.67 -3.02
N LEU A 101 5.28 -7.29 -3.91
CA LEU A 101 4.86 -8.69 -3.80
C LEU A 101 6.06 -9.63 -3.69
N TRP A 102 7.03 -9.49 -4.60
CA TRP A 102 8.24 -10.31 -4.59
C TRP A 102 9.05 -10.11 -3.31
N GLN A 103 9.20 -8.87 -2.84
CA GLN A 103 9.88 -8.58 -1.57
C GLN A 103 9.14 -9.17 -0.37
N ALA A 104 7.81 -9.08 -0.34
CA ALA A 104 7.00 -9.65 0.73
C ALA A 104 7.07 -11.19 0.75
N GLU A 105 7.07 -11.82 -0.42
CA GLU A 105 7.22 -13.28 -0.55
C GLU A 105 8.61 -13.74 -0.09
N GLU A 106 9.66 -13.04 -0.49
CA GLU A 106 11.03 -13.33 -0.03
C GLU A 106 11.19 -13.17 1.49
N GLN A 107 10.63 -12.09 2.05
CA GLN A 107 10.62 -11.86 3.49
C GLN A 107 9.83 -12.94 4.24
N ALA A 108 8.66 -13.33 3.71
CA ALA A 108 7.85 -14.39 4.30
C ALA A 108 8.60 -15.73 4.30
N ASN A 109 9.23 -16.09 3.19
CA ASN A 109 10.04 -17.30 3.09
C ASN A 109 11.22 -17.30 4.08
N THR A 110 11.92 -16.17 4.17
CA THR A 110 13.02 -15.99 5.13
C THR A 110 12.53 -16.14 6.58
N LEU A 111 11.39 -15.54 6.91
CA LEU A 111 10.80 -15.62 8.25
C LEU A 111 10.39 -17.05 8.60
N ILE A 112 9.80 -17.79 7.66
CA ILE A 112 9.43 -19.19 7.85
C ILE A 112 10.68 -20.03 8.12
N GLN A 113 11.73 -19.88 7.30
CA GLN A 113 12.99 -20.61 7.50
C GLN A 113 13.61 -20.32 8.87
N GLN A 114 13.64 -19.04 9.27
CA GLN A 114 14.14 -18.65 10.60
C GLN A 114 13.30 -19.23 11.73
N ALA A 115 11.98 -19.24 11.59
CA ALA A 115 11.09 -19.81 12.60
C ALA A 115 11.25 -21.34 12.71
N GLU A 116 11.45 -22.03 11.58
CA GLU A 116 11.75 -23.47 11.56
C GLU A 116 13.09 -23.77 12.25
N GLU A 117 14.14 -23.03 11.92
CA GLU A 117 15.46 -23.19 12.53
C GLU A 117 15.42 -22.94 14.04
N GLN A 118 14.75 -21.86 14.47
CA GLN A 118 14.55 -21.57 15.90
C GLN A 118 13.72 -22.65 16.59
N GLY A 119 12.70 -23.19 15.92
CA GLY A 119 11.87 -24.27 16.42
C GLY A 119 12.69 -25.54 16.68
N GLU A 120 13.57 -25.91 15.76
CA GLU A 120 14.46 -27.06 15.92
C GLU A 120 15.50 -26.83 17.03
N HIS A 121 16.08 -25.63 17.11
CA HIS A 121 17.01 -25.29 18.19
C HIS A 121 16.33 -25.36 19.57
N LEU A 122 15.12 -24.81 19.70
CA LEU A 122 14.36 -24.82 20.94
C LEU A 122 14.00 -26.25 21.39
N LYS A 123 13.63 -27.13 20.44
CA LYS A 123 13.39 -28.54 20.74
C LYS A 123 14.66 -29.22 21.26
N GLY A 124 15.79 -29.00 20.58
CA GLY A 124 17.08 -29.55 21.00
C GLY A 124 17.49 -29.09 22.41
N ASP A 125 17.33 -27.80 22.69
CA ASP A 125 17.61 -27.23 24.02
C ASP A 125 16.68 -27.81 25.10
N ALA A 126 15.40 -27.96 24.80
CA ALA A 126 14.42 -28.55 25.71
C ALA A 126 14.75 -30.02 26.01
N ASP A 127 15.10 -30.80 24.99
CA ASP A 127 15.50 -32.21 25.14
C ASP A 127 16.78 -32.33 25.97
N ALA A 128 17.78 -31.48 25.71
CA ALA A 128 19.02 -31.44 26.48
C ALA A 128 18.75 -31.08 27.95
N TYR A 129 17.90 -30.09 28.20
CA TYR A 129 17.50 -29.69 29.54
C TYR A 129 16.77 -30.83 30.28
N VAL A 130 15.81 -31.50 29.63
CA VAL A 130 15.08 -32.63 30.22
C VAL A 130 16.05 -33.77 30.56
N MET A 131 16.97 -34.10 29.67
CA MET A 131 17.97 -35.15 29.90
C MET A 131 18.86 -34.82 31.10
N GLU A 132 19.33 -33.58 31.21
CA GLU A 132 20.13 -33.13 32.35
C GLU A 132 19.32 -33.17 33.66
N THR A 133 18.07 -32.72 33.62
CA THR A 133 17.19 -32.73 34.80
C THR A 133 16.91 -34.16 35.28
N LEU A 134 16.62 -35.07 34.35
CA LEU A 134 16.41 -36.49 34.65
C LEU A 134 17.68 -37.17 35.16
N ARG A 135 18.85 -36.78 34.63
CA ARG A 135 20.15 -37.26 35.10
C ARG A 135 20.39 -36.86 36.55
N ASN A 136 20.20 -35.58 36.89
CA ASN A 136 20.33 -35.06 38.25
C ASN A 136 19.34 -35.71 39.21
N LEU A 137 18.08 -35.91 38.79
CA LEU A 137 17.07 -36.60 39.58
C LEU A 137 17.49 -38.05 39.87
N ARG A 138 18.00 -38.77 38.88
CA ARG A 138 18.50 -40.13 39.06
C ARG A 138 19.66 -40.18 40.06
N GLU A 139 20.61 -39.26 39.94
CA GLU A 139 21.76 -39.18 40.87
C GLU A 139 21.30 -38.91 42.31
N HIS A 140 20.34 -37.99 42.49
CA HIS A 140 19.72 -37.74 43.80
C HIS A 140 19.04 -38.99 44.37
N LEU A 141 18.26 -39.73 43.55
CA LEU A 141 17.59 -40.95 44.00
C LEU A 141 18.59 -42.04 44.41
N THR A 142 19.68 -42.23 43.65
CA THR A 142 20.75 -43.16 44.02
C THR A 142 21.46 -42.75 45.32
N GLY A 143 21.63 -41.44 45.55
CA GLY A 143 22.13 -40.91 46.83
C GLY A 143 21.21 -41.29 48.00
N VAL A 144 19.91 -41.03 47.86
CA VAL A 144 18.89 -41.38 48.86
C VAL A 144 18.86 -42.89 49.12
N GLU A 145 18.93 -43.72 48.09
CA GLU A 145 19.00 -45.19 48.22
C GLU A 145 20.21 -45.64 49.04
N THR A 146 21.37 -45.04 48.76
CA THR A 146 22.61 -45.34 49.48
C THR A 146 22.51 -44.93 50.95
N ASP A 147 21.92 -43.77 51.24
CA ASP A 147 21.72 -43.28 52.61
C ASP A 147 20.71 -44.14 53.39
N VAL A 148 19.63 -44.59 52.74
CA VAL A 148 18.68 -45.54 53.34
C VAL A 148 19.38 -46.85 53.68
N SER A 149 20.18 -47.39 52.75
CA SER A 149 20.94 -48.63 52.97
C SER A 149 21.95 -48.51 54.12
N ARG A 150 22.66 -47.37 54.22
CA ARG A 150 23.55 -47.06 55.36
C ARG A 150 22.76 -46.99 56.67
N THR A 151 21.59 -46.36 56.65
CA THR A 151 20.72 -46.23 57.82
C THR A 151 20.22 -47.58 58.31
N ILE A 152 19.74 -48.44 57.39
CA ILE A 152 19.33 -49.82 57.71
C ILE A 152 20.47 -50.59 58.36
N LEU A 153 21.66 -50.60 57.75
CA LEU A 153 22.85 -51.26 58.30
C LEU A 153 23.25 -50.71 59.68
N SER A 154 23.07 -49.41 59.92
CA SER A 154 23.37 -48.80 61.23
C SER A 154 22.34 -49.20 62.30
N ILE A 155 21.07 -49.34 61.92
CA ILE A 155 20.00 -49.82 62.80
C ILE A 155 20.23 -51.29 63.15
N GLU A 156 20.58 -52.12 62.16
CA GLU A 156 20.92 -53.54 62.38
C GLU A 156 22.10 -53.69 63.34
N ARG A 157 23.20 -52.95 63.12
CA ARG A 157 24.35 -52.95 64.05
C ARG A 157 24.00 -52.39 65.42
N GLY A 158 23.16 -51.35 65.48
CA GLY A 158 22.65 -50.80 66.72
C GLY A 158 21.86 -51.84 67.51
N LEU A 159 20.94 -52.55 66.86
CA LEU A 159 20.17 -53.65 67.44
C LEU A 159 21.07 -54.79 67.95
N GLU A 160 22.05 -55.24 67.15
CA GLU A 160 23.02 -56.26 67.59
C GLU A 160 23.82 -55.81 68.82
N SER A 161 24.24 -54.55 68.87
CA SER A 161 25.00 -54.01 70.01
C SER A 161 24.15 -53.88 71.28
N MET A 162 22.85 -53.60 71.14
CA MET A 162 21.90 -53.56 72.26
C MET A 162 21.57 -54.96 72.76
N GLU A 163 21.46 -55.95 71.88
CA GLU A 163 21.30 -57.36 72.25
C GLU A 163 22.53 -57.87 73.03
N GLN A 164 23.74 -57.44 72.65
CA GLN A 164 24.97 -57.73 73.40
C GLN A 164 25.05 -56.99 74.75
N GLN A 165 24.55 -55.75 74.85
CA GLN A 165 24.45 -55.04 76.13
C GLN A 165 23.41 -55.67 77.07
N GLN A 166 22.26 -56.11 76.54
CA GLN A 166 21.22 -56.77 77.33
C GLN A 166 21.65 -58.17 77.80
N ALA A 167 22.53 -58.84 77.06
CA ALA A 167 23.20 -60.06 77.49
C ALA A 167 24.35 -59.81 78.50
N GLY A 168 24.85 -58.57 78.61
CA GLY A 168 25.99 -58.19 79.45
C GLY A 168 25.64 -57.41 80.73
N SER A 169 24.39 -56.99 80.94
CA SER A 169 23.98 -56.20 82.11
C SER A 169 22.86 -56.88 82.91
N HIS A 170 23.23 -57.91 83.69
CA HIS A 170 22.57 -58.20 84.95
C HIS A 170 23.57 -57.78 86.05
N ASP A 171 23.07 -57.02 87.02
CA ASP A 171 23.78 -56.34 88.12
C ASP A 171 24.38 -54.96 87.76
N VAL A 172 23.75 -53.88 88.25
CA VAL A 172 24.14 -53.20 89.50
C VAL A 172 23.16 -52.03 89.78
N ASP A 173 22.79 -51.94 91.06
CA ASP A 173 21.87 -51.02 91.72
C ASP A 173 22.26 -49.53 91.75
N GLU A 174 21.21 -48.74 92.01
CA GLU A 174 21.10 -47.39 92.59
C GLU A 174 22.31 -46.82 93.37
N ASN A 175 22.70 -45.57 93.07
CA ASN A 175 22.52 -44.44 93.98
C ASN A 175 22.92 -43.07 93.39
N GLY A 176 22.24 -42.00 93.83
CA GLY A 176 22.83 -40.66 93.92
C GLY A 176 22.18 -39.54 93.10
N ARG A 177 21.21 -38.84 93.72
CA ARG A 177 20.80 -37.44 93.40
C ARG A 177 22.03 -36.51 93.63
N GLU A 178 22.21 -35.33 93.02
CA GLU A 178 21.30 -34.19 92.99
C GLU A 178 21.94 -33.00 92.20
N ASN A 179 21.09 -32.03 91.84
CA ASN A 179 21.31 -30.62 91.48
C ASN A 179 21.22 -30.20 90.00
N ALA A 180 20.09 -29.52 89.76
CA ALA A 180 19.84 -28.62 88.65
C ALA A 180 20.33 -27.22 89.04
N ASP A 181 21.00 -26.54 88.13
CA ASP A 181 21.07 -25.08 88.11
C ASP A 181 20.82 -24.61 86.68
N TYR A 182 19.84 -23.73 86.55
CA TYR A 182 19.48 -23.03 85.32
C TYR A 182 20.12 -21.65 85.35
N GLU A 183 20.90 -21.30 84.32
CA GLU A 183 21.25 -19.91 83.99
C GLU A 183 21.13 -19.67 82.48
N GLU A 184 20.21 -18.79 82.10
CA GLU A 184 20.22 -17.94 80.90
C GLU A 184 20.56 -16.52 81.39
N PRO A 185 21.23 -15.61 80.63
CA PRO A 185 20.65 -15.13 79.35
C PRO A 185 21.61 -14.58 78.25
N GLU A 186 20.98 -14.33 77.09
CA GLU A 186 21.13 -13.20 76.14
C GLU A 186 22.19 -13.14 75.00
N ALA A 187 21.64 -13.25 73.77
CA ALA A 187 21.65 -12.25 72.68
C ALA A 187 22.61 -12.36 71.47
N GLU A 188 22.02 -12.00 70.31
CA GLU A 188 22.56 -11.75 68.95
C GLU A 188 22.86 -13.00 68.09
N GLU A 189 22.36 -13.16 66.86
CA GLU A 189 22.18 -12.17 65.79
C GLU A 189 21.08 -12.62 64.80
N LYS A 190 20.10 -11.75 64.54
CA LYS A 190 19.04 -11.96 63.54
C LYS A 190 19.62 -11.82 62.14
N ARG A 191 19.69 -12.90 61.37
CA ARG A 191 19.87 -12.81 59.91
C ARG A 191 18.64 -12.13 59.30
N PRO A 192 18.78 -11.13 58.42
CA PRO A 192 17.63 -10.49 57.78
C PRO A 192 16.92 -11.48 56.85
N MET A 193 15.62 -11.63 57.04
CA MET A 193 14.75 -12.34 56.10
C MET A 193 14.75 -11.60 54.76
N GLN A 194 15.17 -12.30 53.71
CA GLN A 194 15.10 -11.82 52.34
C GLN A 194 13.61 -11.83 51.92
N PRO A 195 13.03 -10.72 51.43
CA PRO A 195 11.64 -10.72 51.00
C PRO A 195 11.51 -11.49 49.68
N LEU A 196 10.53 -12.41 49.63
CA LEU A 196 10.07 -13.05 48.41
C LEU A 196 9.73 -12.00 47.33
N PRO A 197 10.08 -12.21 46.05
CA PRO A 197 9.68 -11.29 44.99
C PRO A 197 8.15 -11.27 44.88
N ARG A 198 7.56 -10.10 45.13
CA ARG A 198 6.16 -9.83 44.78
C ARG A 198 6.04 -9.94 43.26
N ARG A 199 5.09 -10.76 42.80
CA ARG A 199 4.67 -10.84 41.40
C ARG A 199 4.47 -9.42 40.87
N ALA A 200 5.23 -9.04 39.85
CA ALA A 200 4.94 -7.84 39.08
C ALA A 200 3.55 -8.03 38.45
N SER A 201 2.63 -7.19 38.86
CA SER A 201 1.33 -6.99 38.24
C SER A 201 1.53 -6.66 36.75
N LEU A 202 1.08 -7.57 35.89
CA LEU A 202 0.68 -7.26 34.52
C LEU A 202 -0.53 -6.33 34.60
N ALA A 203 -0.30 -5.02 34.46
CA ALA A 203 -1.30 -4.09 33.96
C ALA A 203 -0.63 -2.78 33.55
N VAL A 204 -1.01 -2.32 32.35
CA VAL A 204 -0.86 -0.96 31.81
C VAL A 204 0.48 -0.64 31.18
N ASP A 205 0.65 -1.08 29.93
CA ASP A 205 1.15 -0.17 28.90
C ASP A 205 0.32 -0.32 27.62
N THR A 206 -0.83 0.35 27.65
CA THR A 206 -1.48 0.84 26.44
C THR A 206 -0.84 2.18 26.13
N MET A 207 -0.16 2.30 24.98
CA MET A 207 -0.07 3.47 24.08
C MET A 207 1.31 3.52 23.42
N GLY A 208 1.45 2.81 22.29
CA GLY A 208 2.67 2.84 21.49
C GLY A 208 2.53 2.12 20.15
N GLY A 209 1.46 2.41 19.41
CA GLY A 209 1.31 1.92 18.04
C GLY A 209 2.35 2.58 17.11
N PRO A 210 2.96 1.85 16.16
CA PRO A 210 3.92 2.41 15.22
C PRO A 210 3.22 3.36 14.24
N THR A 211 3.72 4.59 14.18
CA THR A 211 3.48 5.53 13.08
C THR A 211 4.45 5.17 11.95
N PHE A 212 3.93 4.73 10.82
CA PHE A 212 4.71 4.53 9.60
C PHE A 212 4.80 5.87 8.84
N PRO A 213 6.00 6.29 8.41
CA PRO A 213 6.20 7.39 7.46
C PRO A 213 5.91 6.99 6.00
#